data_AF-A0A3C1KT61-F1
#
_entry.id   AF-A0A3C1KT61-F1
#
_cell.length_a   1.000
_cell.length_b   1.000
_cell.length_c   1.000
_cell.angle_alpha   90.00
_cell.angle_beta   90.00
_cell.angle_gamma   90.00
#
_symmetry.space_group_name_H-M   'P 1'
#
loop_
_entity.id
_entity.type
_entity.pdbx_description
1 polymer ?
#
loop_
_entity_poly.entity_id
_entity_poly.type
_entity_poly.pdbx_seq_one_letter_code
_entity_poly.pdbx_strand_id
1 'polypeptide(L)' 'MTALHLGLIGPVPPPSGGMAMQTEQLARLLRAEGLLVTQVVSNAPYRPAWVERLPGLRALHRL' A
#
# COMPACT_ATOMS: atom_id res chain seq x y z
N MET A 1 4.46 21.28 -22.13
CA MET A 1 3.26 20.70 -21.47
C MET A 1 3.74 20.07 -20.18
N THR A 2 3.25 20.53 -19.03
CA THR A 2 3.58 19.91 -17.74
C THR A 2 2.94 18.52 -17.71
N ALA A 3 3.76 17.47 -17.64
CA ALA A 3 3.26 16.11 -17.47
C ALA A 3 2.48 16.02 -16.15
N LEU A 4 1.28 15.45 -16.18
CA LEU A 4 0.45 15.27 -14.99
C LEU A 4 1.16 14.32 -14.02
N HIS A 5 1.39 14.78 -12.79
CA HIS A 5 2.00 14.01 -11.71
C HIS A 5 0.96 13.71 -10.63
N LEU A 6 0.67 12.43 -10.42
CA LEU A 6 -0.26 11.94 -9.42
C LEU A 6 0.45 11.46 -8.16
N GLY A 7 -0.02 11.95 -7.01
CA GLY A 7 0.25 11.36 -5.70
C GLY A 7 -0.82 10.33 -5.36
N LEU A 8 -0.45 9.06 -5.27
CA LEU A 8 -1.35 7.97 -4.88
C LEU A 8 -1.08 7.56 -3.43
N ILE A 9 -2.07 7.69 -2.56
CA ILE A 9 -1.96 7.34 -1.14
C ILE A 9 -2.73 6.04 -0.89
N GLY A 10 -2.08 5.04 -0.29
CA GLY A 10 -2.75 3.81 0.11
C GLY A 10 -1.85 2.85 0.89
N PRO A 11 -2.42 1.77 1.44
CA PRO A 11 -1.67 0.79 2.21
C PRO A 11 -0.77 -0.05 1.30
N VAL A 12 0.39 -0.47 1.79
CA VAL A 12 1.26 -1.46 1.15
C VAL A 12 1.22 -2.79 1.90
N PRO A 13 1.45 -3.95 1.23
CA PRO A 13 1.60 -5.25 1.90
C PRO A 13 2.61 -5.14 3.05
N PRO A 14 2.28 -5.60 4.28
CA PRO A 14 1.92 -6.99 4.59
C PRO A 14 0.52 -7.29 5.19
N PRO A 15 -0.47 -6.38 5.28
CA PRO A 15 -1.85 -6.82 5.24
C PRO A 15 -2.13 -7.25 3.79
N SER A 16 -2.25 -8.55 3.52
CA SER A 16 -2.82 -9.10 2.28
C SER A 16 -4.34 -8.84 2.22
N GLY A 17 -4.73 -7.60 2.48
CA GLY A 17 -6.09 -7.10 2.33
C GLY A 17 -6.30 -6.52 0.93
N GLY A 18 -7.55 -6.50 0.47
CA GLY A 18 -7.91 -6.08 -0.88
C GLY A 18 -7.38 -4.69 -1.26
N MET A 19 -7.41 -3.73 -0.33
CA MET A 19 -7.02 -2.34 -0.61
C MET A 19 -5.52 -2.16 -0.91
N ALA A 20 -4.63 -2.97 -0.31
CA ALA A 20 -3.20 -2.88 -0.56
C ALA A 20 -2.85 -3.37 -1.98
N MET A 21 -3.41 -4.52 -2.36
CA MET A 21 -3.27 -5.06 -3.71
C MET A 21 -3.91 -4.14 -4.77
N GLN A 22 -5.07 -3.55 -4.46
CA GLN A 22 -5.73 -2.58 -5.35
C GLN A 22 -4.92 -1.31 -5.53
N THR A 23 -4.28 -0.80 -4.47
CA THR A 23 -3.43 0.40 -4.54
C THR A 23 -2.22 0.14 -5.46
N GLU A 24 -1.59 -1.02 -5.34
CA GLU A 24 -0.50 -1.44 -6.24
C GLU A 24 -0.97 -1.62 -7.69
N GLN A 25 -2.11 -2.28 -7.89
CA GLN A 25 -2.69 -2.49 -9.21
C GLN A 25 -3.04 -1.16 -9.89
N LEU A 26 -3.64 -0.22 -9.16
CA LEU A 26 -3.98 1.09 -9.67
C LEU A 26 -2.73 1.88 -10.08
N ALA A 27 -1.68 1.88 -9.24
CA ALA A 27 -0.42 2.52 -9.61
C ALA A 27 0.19 1.92 -10.88
N ARG A 28 0.11 0.59 -11.05
CA ARG A 28 0.60 -0.08 -12.26
C ARG A 28 -0.18 0.36 -13.50
N LEU A 29 -1.51 0.42 -13.41
CA LEU A 29 -2.37 0.85 -14.52
C LEU A 29 -2.10 2.30 -14.91
N LEU A 30 -2.02 3.22 -13.94
CA LEU A 30 -1.72 4.63 -14.19
C LEU A 30 -0.34 4.84 -14.82
N ARG A 31 0.68 4.08 -14.38
CA ARG A 31 2.01 4.13 -15.01
C ARG A 31 2.00 3.59 -16.44
N ALA A 32 1.21 2.54 -16.71
CA ALA A 32 1.06 2.00 -18.06
C ALA A 32 0.39 2.99 -19.03
N GLU A 33 -0.48 3.86 -18.53
CA GLU A 33 -1.08 4.99 -19.27
C GLU A 33 -0.11 6.19 -19.43
N GLY A 34 1.16 6.06 -18.99
CA GLY A 34 2.18 7.09 -19.15
C GLY A 34 2.17 8.20 -18.10
N LEU A 35 1.40 8.06 -17.01
CA LEU A 35 1.37 9.04 -15.93
C LEU A 35 2.55 8.87 -14.97
N LEU A 36 3.06 10.00 -14.47
CA LEU A 36 4.01 10.00 -13.36
C LEU A 36 3.24 9.77 -12.06
N VAL A 37 3.55 8.67 -11.35
CA VAL A 37 2.84 8.28 -10.13
C VAL A 37 3.81 8.08 -8.97
N THR A 38 3.71 8.95 -7.96
CA THR A 38 4.37 8.79 -6.66
C THR A 38 3.41 8.12 -5.70
N GLN A 39 3.80 6.95 -5.18
CA GLN A 39 3.04 6.25 -4.15
C GLN A 39 3.51 6.67 -2.77
N VAL A 40 2.56 7.01 -1.90
CA VAL A 40 2.79 7.33 -0.48
C VAL A 40 2.05 6.31 0.37
N VAL A 41 2.78 5.67 1.26
CA VAL A 41 2.27 4.59 2.09
C VAL A 41 1.51 5.17 3.27
N SER A 42 0.26 4.73 3.49
CA SER A 42 -0.56 5.17 4.62
C SER A 42 -0.38 4.34 5.89
N ASN A 43 0.12 3.11 5.79
CA ASN A 43 0.42 2.26 6.94
C ASN A 43 1.88 2.39 7.39
N ALA A 44 2.10 2.57 8.69
CA ALA A 44 3.44 2.45 9.26
C ALA A 44 3.97 1.02 9.05
N PRO A 45 5.26 0.84 8.69
CA PRO A 45 5.86 -0.49 8.64
C PRO A 45 5.75 -1.14 10.01
N TYR A 46 5.25 -2.38 10.05
CA TYR A 46 5.10 -3.12 11.29
C TYR A 46 6.49 -3.30 11.92
N ARG A 47 6.68 -2.68 13.10
CA ARG A 47 7.88 -2.86 13.91
C ARG A 47 7.48 -3.55 15.21
N PRO A 48 8.03 -4.73 15.52
CA PRO A 48 9.03 -5.50 14.77
C PRO A 48 8.44 -6.47 13.71
N ALA A 49 9.14 -6.67 12.59
CA ALA A 49 8.71 -7.44 11.41
C ALA A 49 8.35 -8.93 11.68
N TRP A 50 8.69 -9.48 12.86
CA TRP A 50 8.33 -10.83 13.26
C TRP A 50 6.87 -10.96 13.72
N VAL A 51 6.24 -9.86 14.15
CA VAL A 51 4.84 -9.85 14.61
C VAL A 51 3.87 -10.14 13.45
N GLU A 52 4.28 -9.83 12.22
CA GLU A 52 3.52 -10.15 11.01
C GLU A 52 3.40 -11.66 10.77
N ARG A 53 4.33 -12.48 11.29
CA ARG A 53 4.38 -13.93 11.08
C ARG A 53 3.57 -14.73 12.10
N LEU A 54 3.02 -14.10 13.13
CA LEU A 54 2.20 -14.75 14.15
C LEU A 54 0.70 -14.63 13.80
N PRO A 55 0.09 -15.64 13.18
CA PRO A 55 -1.37 -15.66 12.99
C PRO A 55 -2.06 -15.57 14.36
N GLY A 56 -3.01 -14.64 14.50
CA GLY A 56 -3.78 -14.42 15.74
C GLY A 56 -3.40 -13.17 16.55
N LEU A 57 -2.13 -12.74 16.54
CA LEU A 57 -1.71 -11.52 17.26
C LEU A 57 -2.28 -10.23 16.65
N ARG A 58 -2.58 -10.24 15.34
CA ARG A 58 -3.25 -9.12 14.65
C ARG A 58 -4.69 -8.89 15.14
N ALA A 59 -5.35 -9.91 15.68
CA ALA A 59 -6.72 -9.80 16.17
C ALA A 59 -6.79 -9.15 17.56
N LEU A 60 -5.73 -9.28 18.37
CA LEU A 60 -5.64 -8.68 19.71
C LEU A 60 -5.46 -7.16 19.66
N HIS A 61 -4.86 -6.62 18.59
CA HIS A 61 -4.72 -5.18 18.36
C HIS A 61 -5.88 -4.56 17.57
N ARG A 62 -6.97 -5.32 17.34
CA ARG A 62 -8.18 -4.85 16.62
C ARG A 62 -9.29 -4.36 17.57
N LEU A 63 -8.94 -3.93 18.78
CA LEU A 63 -9.81 -3.21 19.72
C LEU A 63 -9.18 -1.87 20.08
#